data_AF-A0A348NKK0-F1
#
_entry.id   AF-A0A348NKK0-F1
#
_cell.length_a   1.000
_cell.length_b   1.000
_cell.length_c   1.000
_cell.angle_alpha   90.00
_cell.angle_beta   90.00
_cell.angle_gamma   90.00
#
_symmetry.space_group_name_H-M   'P 1'
#
loop_
_entity.id
_entity.type
_entity.pdbx_description
1 polymer ?
#
loop_
_entity_poly.entity_id
_entity_poly.type
_entity_poly.pdbx_seq_one_letter_code
_entity_poly.pdbx_strand_id
1 'polypeptide(L)'
;MQEIAQLRQSIDEIDKELQRLFIARMETVRSIADVKIAHDLSVYDRERELQVIAANLSRIAGSPYADYYKTFLETVMLLSKEYQKSIVRSAL
;
A
#
# COMPACT_ATOMS: atom_id res chain seq x y z
N MET A 1 -1.72 -31.60 -12.22
CA MET A 1 -2.87 -31.10 -11.42
C MET A 1 -2.53 -30.95 -9.93
N GLN A 2 -1.90 -31.94 -9.28
CA GLN A 2 -1.47 -31.81 -7.87
C GLN A 2 -0.40 -30.72 -7.65
N GLU A 3 0.57 -30.57 -8.56
CA GLU A 3 1.61 -29.52 -8.45
C GLU A 3 1.01 -28.11 -8.48
N ILE A 4 0.03 -27.84 -9.36
CA ILE A 4 -0.67 -26.55 -9.39
C ILE A 4 -1.44 -26.31 -8.09
N ALA A 5 -2.06 -27.34 -7.53
CA ALA A 5 -2.76 -27.23 -6.25
C ALA A 5 -1.81 -26.87 -5.10
N GLN A 6 -0.62 -27.49 -5.07
CA GLN A 6 0.41 -27.15 -4.09
C GLN A 6 0.93 -25.72 -4.26
N LEU A 7 1.17 -25.28 -5.49
CA LEU A 7 1.58 -23.90 -5.78
C LEU A 7 0.50 -22.88 -5.35
N ARG A 8 -0.78 -23.21 -5.55
CA ARG A 8 -1.89 -22.38 -5.06
C ARG A 8 -1.96 -22.32 -3.55
N GLN A 9 -1.70 -23.43 -2.86
CA GLN A 9 -1.62 -23.42 -1.40
C GLN A 9 -0.49 -22.49 -0.91
N SER A 10 0.66 -22.47 -1.58
CA SER A 10 1.72 -21.51 -1.27
C SER A 10 1.27 -20.05 -1.49
N ILE A 11 0.49 -19.78 -2.53
CA ILE A 11 -0.11 -18.46 -2.77
C ILE A 11 -1.09 -18.11 -1.63
N ASP A 12 -1.95 -19.04 -1.22
CA ASP A 12 -2.93 -18.80 -0.16
C ASP A 12 -2.25 -18.39 1.16
N GLU A 13 -1.09 -19.00 1.49
CA GLU A 13 -0.32 -18.60 2.68
C GLU A 13 0.33 -17.21 2.51
N ILE A 14 0.87 -16.90 1.33
CA ILE A 14 1.40 -15.56 1.02
C ILE A 14 0.29 -14.50 1.12
N ASP A 15 -0.90 -14.79 0.61
CA ASP A 15 -2.04 -13.88 0.62
C ASP A 15 -2.53 -13.59 2.05
N LYS A 16 -2.43 -14.55 2.98
CA LYS A 16 -2.70 -14.29 4.40
C LYS A 16 -1.70 -13.30 5.00
N GLU A 17 -0.41 -13.42 4.66
CA GLU A 17 0.60 -12.46 5.11
C GLU A 17 0.36 -11.08 4.51
N LEU A 18 0.05 -11.01 3.20
CA LEU A 18 -0.28 -9.77 2.52
C LEU A 18 -1.52 -9.11 3.12
N GLN A 19 -2.57 -9.88 3.45
CA GLN A 19 -3.76 -9.38 4.14
C GLN A 19 -3.40 -8.74 5.48
N ARG A 20 -2.63 -9.44 6.31
CA ARG A 20 -2.21 -8.94 7.62
C ARG A 20 -1.40 -7.65 7.50
N LEU A 21 -0.46 -7.60 6.55
CA LEU A 21 0.39 -6.42 6.31
C LEU A 21 -0.43 -5.26 5.74
N PHE A 22 -1.39 -5.55 4.85
CA PHE A 22 -2.27 -4.54 4.28
C PHE A 22 -3.13 -3.88 5.36
N ILE A 23 -3.75 -4.66 6.26
CA ILE A 23 -4.56 -4.13 7.37
C ILE A 23 -3.71 -3.22 8.27
N ALA A 24 -2.54 -3.70 8.72
CA ALA A 24 -1.64 -2.90 9.56
C ALA A 24 -1.20 -1.58 8.87
N ARG A 25 -0.97 -1.64 7.55
CA ARG A 25 -0.66 -0.45 6.76
C ARG A 25 -1.85 0.52 6.71
N MET A 26 -3.08 0.03 6.54
CA MET A 26 -4.28 0.88 6.49
C MET A 26 -4.62 1.50 7.86
N GLU A 27 -4.37 0.80 8.97
CA GLU A 27 -4.45 1.39 10.32
C GLU A 27 -3.46 2.55 10.48
N THR A 28 -2.22 2.38 10.00
CA THR A 28 -1.23 3.47 9.99
C THR A 28 -1.70 4.65 9.13
N VAL A 29 -2.30 4.37 7.97
CA VAL A 29 -2.88 5.41 7.09
C VAL A 29 -3.99 6.19 7.79
N ARG A 30 -4.84 5.52 8.59
CA ARG A 30 -5.85 6.19 9.42
C ARG A 30 -5.20 7.14 10.42
N SER A 31 -4.18 6.70 11.16
CA SER A 31 -3.46 7.57 12.10
C SER A 31 -2.83 8.78 11.40
N ILE A 32 -2.31 8.62 10.19
CA ILE A 32 -1.83 9.75 9.37
C ILE A 32 -2.98 10.70 9.01
N ALA A 33 -4.16 10.18 8.66
CA ALA A 33 -5.34 10.98 8.37
C ALA A 33 -5.73 11.84 9.59
N ASP A 34 -5.77 11.24 10.78
CA ASP A 34 -6.13 11.92 12.03
C ASP A 34 -5.14 13.07 12.33
N VAL A 35 -3.83 12.82 12.16
CA VAL A 35 -2.80 13.86 12.31
C VAL A 35 -2.99 14.97 11.28
N LYS A 36 -3.26 14.64 10.02
CA LYS A 36 -3.46 15.64 8.96
C LYS A 36 -4.69 16.51 9.22
N ILE A 37 -5.80 15.91 9.67
CA ILE A 37 -7.02 16.65 10.04
C ILE A 37 -6.73 17.61 11.19
N ALA A 38 -6.04 17.15 12.24
CA ALA A 38 -5.73 17.98 13.40
C ALA A 38 -4.82 19.18 13.08
N HIS A 39 -4.07 19.13 11.97
CA HIS A 39 -3.13 20.17 11.55
C HIS A 39 -3.50 20.84 10.21
N ASP A 40 -4.70 20.61 9.68
CA ASP A 40 -5.19 21.13 8.40
C ASP A 40 -4.23 20.86 7.20
N LEU A 41 -3.67 19.65 7.15
CA LEU A 41 -2.73 19.23 6.10
C LEU A 41 -3.44 18.49 4.96
N SER A 42 -2.95 18.70 3.72
CA SER A 42 -3.45 18.01 2.53
C SER A 42 -3.23 16.50 2.56
N VAL A 43 -4.23 15.74 2.09
CA VAL A 43 -4.13 14.29 1.89
C VAL A 43 -3.09 13.94 0.81
N TYR A 44 -3.00 14.73 -0.25
CA TYR A 44 -2.09 14.48 -1.36
C TYR A 44 -0.70 15.05 -1.10
N ASP A 45 0.31 14.18 -1.15
CA ASP A 45 1.72 14.54 -1.03
C ASP A 45 2.51 13.80 -2.13
N ARG A 46 2.69 14.47 -3.26
CA ARG A 46 3.36 13.90 -4.44
C ARG A 46 4.81 13.55 -4.16
N GLU A 47 5.52 14.41 -3.43
CA GLU A 47 6.93 14.21 -3.17
C GLU A 47 7.15 12.97 -2.31
N ARG A 48 6.32 12.80 -1.28
CA ARG A 48 6.35 11.60 -0.44
C ARG A 48 6.06 10.33 -1.23
N GLU A 49 5.07 10.35 -2.13
CA GLU A 49 4.75 9.20 -2.99
C GLU A 49 5.95 8.79 -3.86
N LEU A 50 6.60 9.75 -4.53
CA LEU A 50 7.78 9.49 -5.36
C LEU A 50 8.94 8.91 -4.53
N GLN A 51 9.17 9.43 -3.33
CA GLN A 51 10.20 8.91 -2.42
C GLN A 51 9.90 7.46 -2.01
N VAL A 52 8.64 7.11 -1.71
CA VAL A 52 8.25 5.73 -1.37
C VAL A 52 8.52 4.79 -2.54
N ILE A 53 8.10 5.16 -3.76
CA ILE A 53 8.29 4.33 -4.95
C ILE A 53 9.78 4.11 -5.20
N ALA A 54 10.58 5.18 -5.23
CA ALA A 54 12.01 5.10 -5.49
C ALA A 54 12.74 4.23 -4.46
N ALA A 55 12.45 4.42 -3.16
CA ALA A 55 13.08 3.65 -2.09
C ALA A 55 12.70 2.16 -2.08
N ASN A 56 11.50 1.80 -2.55
CA ASN A 56 11.08 0.41 -2.63
C ASN A 56 11.61 -0.28 -3.90
N LEU A 57 11.65 0.42 -5.03
CA LEU A 57 12.21 -0.13 -6.27
C LEU A 57 13.72 -0.33 -6.19
N SER A 58 14.45 0.54 -5.49
CA SER A 58 15.90 0.37 -5.30
C SER A 58 16.25 -0.92 -4.54
N ARG A 59 15.38 -1.39 -3.64
CA ARG A 59 15.57 -2.64 -2.88
C ARG A 59 15.42 -3.90 -3.71
N ILE A 60 14.77 -3.79 -4.87
CA ILE A 60 14.55 -4.91 -5.80
C ILE A 60 15.19 -4.63 -7.17
N ALA A 61 16.21 -3.76 -7.20
CA ALA A 61 16.89 -3.40 -8.44
C ALA A 61 17.41 -4.65 -9.18
N GLY A 62 17.15 -4.74 -10.48
CA GLY A 62 17.50 -5.90 -11.31
C GLY A 62 16.50 -7.06 -11.25
N SER A 63 15.46 -6.96 -10.43
CA SER A 63 14.36 -7.95 -10.44
C SER A 63 13.56 -7.85 -11.74
N PRO A 64 13.24 -8.98 -12.40
CA PRO A 64 12.34 -8.98 -13.57
C PRO A 64 10.90 -8.56 -13.20
N TYR A 65 10.58 -8.45 -11.91
CA TYR A 65 9.26 -8.06 -11.41
C TYR A 65 9.13 -6.58 -11.04
N ALA A 66 10.16 -5.75 -11.31
CA ALA A 66 10.21 -4.36 -10.85
C ALA A 66 9.01 -3.51 -11.31
N ASP A 67 8.61 -3.62 -12.58
CA ASP A 67 7.48 -2.84 -13.13
C ASP A 67 6.13 -3.28 -12.53
N TYR A 68 5.95 -4.58 -12.30
CA TYR A 68 4.77 -5.09 -11.61
C TYR A 68 4.72 -4.60 -10.16
N TYR A 69 5.86 -4.59 -9.47
CA TYR A 69 5.93 -4.10 -8.09
C TYR A 69 5.71 -2.58 -8.00
N LYS A 70 6.20 -1.80 -8.98
CA LYS A 70 5.88 -0.37 -9.10
C LYS A 70 4.37 -0.15 -9.17
N THR A 71 3.70 -0.90 -10.04
CA THR A 71 2.24 -0.83 -10.21
C THR A 71 1.49 -1.20 -8.94
N PHE A 72 1.96 -2.22 -8.22
CA PHE A 72 1.43 -2.59 -6.90
C PHE A 72 1.56 -1.44 -5.89
N LEU A 73 2.74 -0.83 -5.77
CA LEU A 73 2.98 0.30 -4.87
C LEU A 73 2.06 1.49 -5.18
N GLU A 74 1.93 1.85 -6.46
CA GLU A 74 1.03 2.92 -6.91
C GLU A 74 -0.43 2.64 -6.57
N THR A 75 -0.88 1.39 -6.76
CA THR A 75 -2.24 0.96 -6.42
C THR A 75 -2.49 1.03 -4.91
N VAL A 76 -1.57 0.53 -4.10
CA VAL A 76 -1.65 0.59 -2.64
C VAL A 76 -1.69 2.04 -2.15
N MET A 77 -0.91 2.94 -2.76
CA MET A 77 -0.95 4.38 -2.45
C MET A 77 -2.26 5.05 -2.88
N LEU A 78 -2.83 4.67 -4.03
CA LEU A 78 -4.16 5.12 -4.44
C LEU A 78 -5.21 4.75 -3.39
N LEU A 79 -5.27 3.49 -2.96
CA LEU A 79 -6.19 3.03 -1.91
C LEU A 79 -6.00 3.79 -0.59
N SER A 80 -4.76 4.13 -0.26
CA SER A 80 -4.44 4.93 0.95
C SER A 80 -5.03 6.33 0.88
N LYS A 81 -4.96 6.97 -0.30
CA LYS A 81 -5.52 8.31 -0.51
C LYS A 81 -7.03 8.29 -0.44
N GLU A 82 -7.66 7.32 -1.08
CA GLU A 82 -9.12 7.20 -1.07
C GLU A 82 -9.66 6.95 0.34
N TYR A 83 -8.95 6.13 1.15
CA TYR A 83 -9.31 5.94 2.55
C TYR A 83 -9.10 7.20 3.40
N GLN A 84 -7.99 7.92 3.24
CA GLN A 84 -7.79 9.20 3.93
C GLN A 84 -8.88 10.21 3.57
N LYS A 85 -9.23 10.34 2.28
CA LYS A 85 -10.31 11.22 1.82
C LYS A 85 -11.66 10.84 2.45
N SER A 86 -11.96 9.55 2.59
CA SER A 86 -13.22 9.12 3.19
C SER A 86 -13.30 9.47 4.69
N ILE A 87 -12.18 9.41 5.41
CA ILE A 87 -12.06 9.85 6.81
C ILE A 87 -12.26 11.37 6.89
N VAL A 88 -11.51 12.15 6.10
CA VAL A 88 -11.60 13.62 6.09
C VAL A 88 -13.03 14.09 5.78
N ARG A 89 -13.70 13.47 4.79
CA ARG A 89 -15.09 13.81 4.45
C ARG A 89 -16.07 13.51 5.58
N SER A 90 -15.81 12.49 6.40
CA SER A 90 -16.68 12.10 7.51
C SER A 90 -16.45 12.93 8.78
N ALA A 91 -15.38 13.72 8.82
CA ALA A 91 -15.02 14.61 9.93
C ALA A 91 -15.54 16.05 9.73
N LEU A 92 -16.04 16.38 8.54
CA LEU A 92 -16.71 17.63 8.19
C LEU A 92 -18.22 17.50 8.40
#